data_AF-A0A1S3ZV00-F1
#
_entry.id   AF-A0A1S3ZV00-F1
#
_cell.length_a   1.000
_cell.length_b   1.000
_cell.length_c   1.000
_cell.angle_alpha   90.00
_cell.angle_beta   90.00
_cell.angle_gamma   90.00
#
_symmetry.space_group_name_H-M   'P 1'
#
loop_
_entity.id
_entity.type
_entity.pdbx_description
1 polymer ?
#
loop_
_entity_poly.entity_id
_entity_poly.type
_entity_poly.pdbx_seq_one_letter_code
_entity_poly.pdbx_strand_id
1 'polypeptide(L)'
;MDGLIQATKDGDQTKFQALSGSELSATEDVDEEVEATDYEDEEDDSEDDTALADRWFDGLINKDVDITKEIYSLREVDFDRQELRGLVRKVQSIREHRSNSDEDEGKVNSDIVRAERSLTRFLRGLAKQLPAE
;
A
#
# COMPACT_ATOMS: atom_id res chain seq x y z
N MET A 1 -25.94 27.45 3.63
CA MET A 1 -26.11 26.66 2.40
C MET A 1 -26.19 27.55 1.16
N ASP A 2 -26.83 28.72 1.23
CA ASP A 2 -26.94 29.66 0.10
C ASP A 2 -25.61 30.16 -0.47
N GLY A 3 -24.56 30.30 0.36
CA GLY A 3 -23.24 30.77 -0.09
C GLY A 3 -22.54 29.82 -1.07
N LEU A 4 -22.77 28.51 -0.96
CA LEU A 4 -22.20 27.51 -1.87
C LEU A 4 -22.83 27.60 -3.26
N ILE A 5 -24.16 27.67 -3.29
CA ILE A 5 -24.95 27.78 -4.53
C ILE A 5 -24.56 29.06 -5.28
N GLN A 6 -24.34 30.15 -4.55
CA GLN A 6 -23.95 31.41 -5.14
C GLN A 6 -22.50 31.39 -5.68
N ALA A 7 -21.57 30.74 -4.98
CA ALA A 7 -20.19 30.60 -5.45
C ALA A 7 -20.10 29.78 -6.76
N THR A 8 -20.88 28.69 -6.88
CA THR A 8 -20.99 27.93 -8.15
C THR A 8 -21.59 28.78 -9.27
N LYS A 9 -22.60 29.59 -8.96
CA LYS A 9 -23.27 30.45 -9.94
C LYS A 9 -22.38 31.59 -10.44
N ASP A 10 -21.59 32.20 -9.55
CA ASP A 10 -20.71 33.32 -9.88
C ASP A 10 -19.36 32.86 -10.47
N GLY A 11 -19.13 31.53 -10.55
CA GLY A 11 -17.88 30.95 -11.07
C GLY A 11 -16.67 31.17 -10.16
N ASP A 12 -16.89 31.61 -8.92
CA ASP A 12 -15.85 31.88 -7.94
C ASP A 12 -15.41 30.59 -7.24
N GLN A 13 -14.49 29.88 -7.91
CA GLN A 13 -13.97 28.58 -7.47
C GLN A 13 -13.27 28.65 -6.11
N THR A 14 -12.59 29.76 -5.81
CA THR A 14 -11.88 29.95 -4.55
C THR A 14 -12.86 30.03 -3.38
N LYS A 15 -13.95 30.79 -3.54
CA LYS A 15 -15.00 30.90 -2.53
C LYS A 15 -15.81 29.62 -2.38
N PHE A 16 -16.03 28.89 -3.48
CA PHE A 16 -16.67 27.58 -3.43
C PHE A 16 -15.85 26.60 -2.59
N GLN A 17 -14.53 26.51 -2.81
CA GLN A 17 -13.64 25.64 -2.02
C GLN A 17 -13.63 26.00 -0.52
N ALA A 18 -13.56 27.29 -0.20
CA ALA A 18 -13.59 27.76 1.20
C ALA A 18 -14.92 27.47 1.91
N LEU A 19 -16.05 27.61 1.20
CA LEU A 19 -17.39 27.35 1.74
C LEU A 19 -17.76 25.87 1.72
N SER A 20 -17.13 25.07 0.85
CA SER A 20 -17.39 23.63 0.69
C SER A 20 -16.70 22.80 1.76
N GLY A 21 -16.03 23.44 2.74
CA GLY A 21 -15.36 22.74 3.83
C GLY A 21 -14.30 21.78 3.31
N SER A 22 -13.52 22.21 2.32
CA SER A 22 -12.51 21.38 1.69
C SER A 22 -11.23 21.36 2.54
N GLU A 23 -11.24 20.50 3.55
CA GLU A 23 -10.09 19.63 3.84
C GLU A 23 -10.25 18.39 2.95
N LEU A 24 -10.22 18.56 1.63
CA LEU A 24 -9.93 17.46 0.71
C LEU A 24 -8.41 17.35 0.64
N SER A 25 -7.81 16.81 1.70
CA SER A 25 -6.73 15.87 1.44
C SER A 25 -7.41 14.72 0.70
N ALA A 26 -7.20 14.64 -0.61
CA ALA A 26 -7.54 13.47 -1.41
C ALA A 26 -6.57 12.33 -1.09
N THR A 27 -6.46 12.02 0.20
CA THR A 27 -6.11 10.72 0.71
C THR A 27 -7.39 10.25 1.37
N GLU A 28 -8.13 9.38 0.70
CA GLU A 28 -8.77 8.30 1.47
C GLU A 28 -7.62 7.52 2.11
N ASP A 29 -7.02 8.12 3.15
CA ASP A 29 -6.48 7.40 4.30
C ASP A 29 -7.70 6.80 4.96
N VAL A 30 -8.22 5.76 4.33
CA VAL A 30 -8.55 4.59 5.13
C VAL A 30 -7.19 4.03 5.54
N ASP A 31 -6.56 4.71 6.51
CA ASP A 31 -5.69 4.07 7.50
C ASP A 31 -6.65 3.19 8.31
N GLU A 32 -7.20 2.16 7.64
CA GLU A 32 -7.38 0.91 8.33
C GLU A 32 -5.96 0.59 8.76
N GLU A 33 -5.69 0.90 10.03
CA GLU A 33 -4.78 0.15 10.86
C GLU A 33 -5.16 -1.31 10.63
N VAL A 34 -4.63 -1.88 9.54
CA VAL A 34 -4.77 -3.29 9.21
C VAL A 34 -4.01 -3.92 10.35
N GLU A 35 -4.76 -4.32 11.39
CA GLU A 35 -4.24 -5.16 12.44
C GLU A 35 -3.52 -6.26 11.69
N ALA A 36 -2.20 -6.31 11.88
CA ALA A 36 -1.37 -7.36 11.33
C ALA A 36 -1.99 -8.64 11.87
N THR A 37 -2.82 -9.29 11.07
CA THR A 37 -3.43 -10.54 11.43
C THR A 37 -2.28 -11.46 11.76
N ASP A 38 -2.36 -12.06 12.93
CA ASP A 38 -1.37 -12.91 13.56
C ASP A 38 -1.21 -14.18 12.72
N TYR A 39 -0.57 -14.04 11.56
CA TYR A 39 -0.04 -15.15 10.79
C TYR A 39 1.19 -15.58 11.56
N GLU A 40 1.05 -16.64 12.34
CA GLU A 40 2.12 -17.21 13.16
C GLU A 40 3.40 -17.34 12.30
N ASP A 41 4.33 -16.44 12.60
CA ASP A 41 5.71 -16.47 12.17
C ASP A 41 6.33 -17.60 12.98
N GLU A 42 6.47 -18.78 12.37
CA GLU A 42 7.56 -19.73 12.60
C GLU A 42 7.25 -21.08 11.91
N GLU A 43 8.27 -21.58 11.18
CA GLU A 43 8.45 -22.95 10.67
C GLU A 43 8.26 -23.17 9.14
N ASP A 44 9.41 -23.43 8.49
CA ASP A 44 9.64 -24.01 7.15
C ASP A 44 9.19 -23.18 5.93
N ASP A 45 9.74 -21.97 5.76
CA ASP A 45 9.77 -21.34 4.43
C ASP A 45 10.72 -22.17 3.56
N SER A 46 10.21 -22.75 2.47
CA SER A 46 11.12 -23.34 1.48
C SER A 46 12.01 -22.25 0.87
N GLU A 47 13.22 -22.62 0.45
CA GLU A 47 14.15 -21.68 -0.19
C GLU A 47 13.53 -21.09 -1.47
N ASP A 48 12.67 -21.88 -2.14
CA ASP A 48 11.91 -21.49 -3.32
C ASP A 48 10.80 -20.49 -3.00
N ASP A 49 10.03 -20.68 -1.91
CA ASP A 49 9.00 -19.73 -1.47
C ASP A 49 9.62 -18.38 -1.09
N THR A 50 10.78 -18.42 -0.44
CA THR A 50 11.52 -17.22 -0.05
C THR A 50 11.98 -16.46 -1.29
N ALA A 51 12.59 -17.16 -2.26
CA ALA A 51 13.05 -16.54 -3.50
C ALA A 51 11.88 -15.98 -4.34
N LEU A 52 10.73 -16.66 -4.34
CA LEU A 52 9.53 -16.21 -5.04
C LEU A 52 8.96 -14.92 -4.39
N ALA A 53 8.84 -14.91 -3.07
CA ALA A 53 8.36 -13.74 -2.33
C ALA A 53 9.28 -12.53 -2.51
N ASP A 54 10.60 -12.73 -2.50
CA ASP A 54 11.58 -11.66 -2.73
C ASP A 54 11.45 -11.09 -4.16
N ARG A 55 11.30 -11.96 -5.18
CA ARG A 55 11.06 -11.54 -6.57
C ARG A 55 9.77 -10.72 -6.70
N TRP A 56 8.70 -11.16 -6.04
CA TRP A 56 7.44 -10.44 -6.04
C TRP A 56 7.54 -9.08 -5.33
N PHE A 57 8.22 -9.04 -4.18
CA PHE A 57 8.47 -7.81 -3.45
C PHE A 57 9.18 -6.79 -4.33
N ASP A 58 10.31 -7.18 -4.93
CA ASP A 58 11.09 -6.30 -5.80
C ASP A 58 10.28 -5.82 -7.00
N GLY A 59 9.53 -6.73 -7.65
CA GLY A 59 8.69 -6.38 -8.79
C GLY A 59 7.58 -5.39 -8.43
N LEU A 60 6.86 -5.60 -7.33
CA LEU A 60 5.78 -4.72 -6.89
C LEU A 60 6.31 -3.32 -6.53
N ILE A 61 7.43 -3.25 -5.83
CA ILE A 61 8.03 -1.98 -5.42
C ILE A 61 8.62 -1.22 -6.61
N ASN A 62 9.21 -1.92 -7.58
CA ASN A 62 9.71 -1.34 -8.82
C ASN A 62 8.63 -1.09 -9.88
N LYS A 63 7.35 -1.35 -9.55
CA LYS A 63 6.20 -1.16 -10.44
C LYS A 63 6.33 -2.00 -11.73
N ASP A 64 6.93 -3.20 -11.61
CA ASP A 64 7.01 -4.19 -12.67
C ASP A 64 5.62 -4.71 -13.03
N VAL A 65 5.21 -4.44 -14.27
CA VAL A 65 3.88 -4.76 -14.78
C VAL A 65 3.68 -6.27 -14.94
N ASP A 66 4.73 -7.01 -15.27
CA ASP A 66 4.64 -8.45 -15.50
C ASP A 66 4.49 -9.18 -14.16
N ILE A 67 5.27 -8.79 -13.14
CA ILE A 67 5.12 -9.30 -11.77
C ILE A 67 3.74 -8.93 -11.20
N THR A 68 3.30 -7.70 -11.40
CA THR A 68 1.97 -7.28 -10.95
C THR A 68 0.88 -8.14 -11.61
N LYS A 69 0.93 -8.34 -12.92
CA LYS A 69 -0.05 -9.19 -13.61
C LYS A 69 0.02 -10.63 -13.14
N GLU A 70 1.20 -11.17 -12.91
CA GLU A 70 1.42 -12.53 -12.43
C GLU A 70 0.66 -12.76 -11.12
N ILE A 71 0.95 -11.95 -10.09
CA ILE A 71 0.33 -12.04 -8.75
C ILE A 71 -1.19 -11.85 -8.86
N TYR A 72 -1.64 -10.83 -9.58
CA TYR A 72 -3.07 -10.57 -9.75
C TYR A 72 -3.77 -11.59 -10.67
N SER A 73 -3.05 -12.46 -11.37
CA SER A 73 -3.65 -13.51 -12.19
C SER A 73 -3.65 -14.87 -11.53
N LEU A 74 -3.09 -15.00 -10.32
CA LEU A 74 -3.16 -16.22 -9.53
C LEU A 74 -4.63 -16.62 -9.32
N ARG A 75 -4.95 -17.85 -9.71
CA ARG A 75 -6.28 -18.47 -9.55
C ARG A 75 -6.28 -19.59 -8.53
N GLU A 76 -5.10 -20.09 -8.20
CA GLU A 76 -4.89 -21.24 -7.31
C GLU A 76 -4.98 -20.83 -5.84
N VAL A 77 -4.69 -19.55 -5.56
CA VAL A 77 -4.72 -18.98 -4.22
C VAL A 77 -5.71 -17.82 -4.19
N ASP A 78 -6.59 -17.81 -3.19
CA ASP A 78 -7.47 -16.69 -2.90
C ASP A 78 -6.82 -15.83 -1.81
N PHE A 79 -6.69 -14.54 -2.06
CA PHE A 79 -6.02 -13.60 -1.17
C PHE A 79 -6.63 -12.21 -1.29
N ASP A 80 -6.50 -11.40 -0.24
CA ASP A 80 -7.02 -10.04 -0.26
C ASP A 80 -6.16 -9.13 -1.15
N ARG A 81 -6.71 -8.83 -2.33
CA ARG A 81 -6.10 -7.95 -3.32
C ARG A 81 -6.09 -6.49 -2.89
N GLN A 82 -7.03 -6.08 -2.03
CA GLN A 82 -7.04 -4.73 -1.46
C GLN A 82 -5.97 -4.61 -0.39
N GLU A 83 -5.80 -5.63 0.45
CA GLU A 83 -4.72 -5.68 1.44
C GLU A 83 -3.35 -5.59 0.76
N LEU A 84 -3.09 -6.42 -0.26
CA LEU A 84 -1.85 -6.34 -1.05
C LEU A 84 -1.62 -4.92 -1.60
N ARG A 85 -2.65 -4.32 -2.18
CA ARG A 85 -2.58 -2.98 -2.75
C ARG A 85 -2.30 -1.92 -1.68
N GLY A 86 -2.86 -2.07 -0.49
CA GLY A 86 -2.61 -1.20 0.67
C GLY A 86 -1.16 -1.29 1.14
N LEU A 87 -0.66 -2.52 1.32
CA LEU A 87 0.72 -2.77 1.74
C LEU A 87 1.74 -2.20 0.74
N VAL A 88 1.57 -2.46 -0.56
CA VAL A 88 2.46 -1.93 -1.61
C VAL A 88 2.47 -0.40 -1.60
N ARG A 89 1.30 0.23 -1.49
CA ARG A 89 1.21 1.70 -1.43
C ARG A 89 1.87 2.26 -0.20
N LYS A 90 1.69 1.65 0.97
CA LYS A 90 2.32 2.11 2.20
C LYS A 90 3.84 2.16 2.07
N VAL A 91 4.45 1.10 1.52
CA VAL A 91 5.91 1.06 1.27
C VAL A 91 6.33 2.14 0.28
N GLN A 92 5.61 2.27 -0.85
CA GLN A 92 5.92 3.27 -1.87
C GLN A 92 5.79 4.70 -1.34
N SER A 93 4.70 5.01 -0.62
CA SER A 93 4.47 6.32 -0.01
C SER A 93 5.59 6.69 0.95
N ILE A 94 5.98 5.79 1.86
CA ILE A 94 7.07 6.07 2.82
C ILE A 94 8.40 6.31 2.09
N ARG A 95 8.71 5.52 1.05
CA ARG A 95 9.91 5.71 0.20
C ARG A 95 9.90 7.05 -0.55
N GLU A 96 8.77 7.43 -1.11
CA GLU A 96 8.60 8.70 -1.82
C GLU A 96 8.69 9.91 -0.86
N HIS A 97 8.10 9.82 0.34
CA HIS A 97 8.20 10.87 1.36
C HIS A 97 9.63 11.05 1.87
N ARG A 98 10.38 9.94 2.05
CA ARG A 98 11.81 9.98 2.39
C ARG A 98 12.64 10.71 1.34
N SER A 99 12.30 10.56 0.05
CA SER A 99 13.02 11.26 -1.04
C SER A 99 12.75 12.76 -1.08
N ASN A 100 11.68 13.23 -0.42
CA ASN A 100 11.19 14.60 -0.52
C ASN A 100 11.39 15.42 0.78
N SER A 101 11.83 14.80 1.87
CA SER A 101 11.97 15.44 3.19
C SER A 101 13.30 15.09 3.85
N ASP A 102 14.07 16.10 4.25
CA ASP A 102 15.30 15.97 5.04
C ASP A 102 15.02 15.85 6.57
N GLU A 103 13.75 15.84 6.99
CA GLU A 103 13.35 15.85 8.40
C GLU A 103 12.97 14.45 8.92
N ASP A 104 13.61 14.06 10.03
CA ASP A 104 13.38 12.85 10.85
C ASP A 104 13.65 11.50 10.16
N GLU A 105 14.89 11.31 9.68
CA GLU A 105 15.38 10.04 9.12
C GLU A 105 15.13 8.84 10.05
N GLY A 106 15.20 9.04 11.38
CA GLY A 106 15.07 7.95 12.36
C GLY A 106 13.69 7.31 12.38
N LYS A 107 12.62 8.12 12.42
CA LYS A 107 11.24 7.63 12.43
C LYS A 107 10.80 7.07 11.07
N VAL A 108 11.18 7.74 9.99
CA VAL A 108 10.90 7.25 8.62
C VAL A 108 11.56 5.89 8.37
N ASN A 109 12.77 5.68 8.89
CA ASN A 109 13.47 4.39 8.82
C ASN A 109 12.78 3.28 9.63
N SER A 110 12.14 3.58 10.77
CA SER A 110 11.37 2.55 11.49
C SER A 110 10.07 2.20 10.78
N ASP A 111 9.39 3.18 10.20
CA ASP A 111 8.10 2.99 9.54
C ASP A 111 8.27 2.23 8.21
N ILE A 112 9.34 2.51 7.44
CA ILE A 112 9.65 1.74 6.23
C ILE A 112 9.97 0.28 6.56
N VAL A 113 10.80 0.01 7.58
CA VAL A 113 11.14 -1.37 7.97
C VAL A 113 9.89 -2.13 8.41
N ARG A 114 8.97 -1.48 9.12
CA ARG A 114 7.69 -2.08 9.51
C ARG A 114 6.82 -2.39 8.29
N ALA A 115 6.68 -1.45 7.36
CA ALA A 115 5.87 -1.61 6.16
C ALA A 115 6.43 -2.70 5.23
N GLU A 116 7.75 -2.70 5.01
CA GLU A 116 8.44 -3.72 4.20
C GLU A 116 8.29 -5.12 4.81
N ARG A 117 8.40 -5.22 6.14
CA ARG A 117 8.18 -6.48 6.86
C ARG A 117 6.75 -6.99 6.69
N SER A 118 5.74 -6.12 6.80
CA SER A 118 4.34 -6.51 6.58
C SER A 118 4.11 -7.01 5.15
N LEU A 119 4.61 -6.30 4.14
CA LEU A 119 4.50 -6.74 2.74
C LEU A 119 5.24 -8.07 2.50
N THR A 120 6.45 -8.21 3.01
CA THR A 120 7.24 -9.44 2.88
C THR A 120 6.52 -10.65 3.48
N ARG A 121 5.94 -10.49 4.67
CA ARG A 121 5.17 -11.56 5.33
C ARG A 121 3.94 -11.95 4.54
N PHE A 122 3.18 -10.97 4.05
CA PHE A 122 2.02 -11.23 3.20
C PHE A 122 2.42 -12.04 1.95
N LEU A 123 3.51 -11.65 1.28
CA LEU A 123 3.99 -12.33 0.08
C LEU A 123 4.52 -13.73 0.35
N ARG A 124 5.18 -13.97 1.48
CA ARG A 124 5.59 -15.32 1.92
C ARG A 124 4.40 -16.21 2.19
N GLY A 125 3.40 -15.68 2.91
CA GLY A 125 2.14 -16.40 3.13
C GLY A 125 1.40 -16.72 1.84
N LEU A 126 1.50 -15.85 0.83
CA LEU A 126 0.96 -16.09 -0.50
C LEU A 126 1.74 -17.17 -1.26
N ALA A 127 3.08 -17.11 -1.24
CA ALA A 127 3.96 -18.07 -1.90
C ALA A 127 3.73 -19.50 -1.38
N LYS A 128 3.66 -19.67 -0.04
CA LYS A 128 3.38 -20.96 0.60
C LYS A 128 2.07 -21.62 0.19
N GLN A 129 1.07 -20.83 -0.17
CA GLN A 129 -0.24 -21.33 -0.58
C GLN A 129 -0.25 -21.82 -2.02
N LEU A 130 0.76 -21.47 -2.82
CA LEU A 130 0.86 -21.99 -4.17
C LEU A 130 1.21 -23.47 -4.14
N PRO A 131 0.59 -24.29 -5.01
CA PRO A 131 1.00 -25.66 -5.16
C PRO A 131 2.46 -25.69 -5.66
N ALA A 132 3.30 -26.48 -4.98
CA ALA A 132 4.62 -26.82 -5.51
C ALA A 132 4.43 -27.54 -6.86
N GLU A 133 5.09 -27.03 -7.89
CA GLU A 133 5.00 -27.53 -9.28
C GLU A 133 5.58 -28.95 -9.43
#